data_AF-A0A5B2ZB27-F1
#
_entry.id   AF-A0A5B2ZB27-F1
#
_cell.length_a   1.000
_cell.length_b   1.000
_cell.length_c   1.000
_cell.angle_alpha   90.00
_cell.angle_beta   90.00
_cell.angle_gamma   90.00
#
_symmetry.space_group_name_H-M   'P 1'
#
loop_
_entity.id
_entity.type
_entity.pdbx_description
1 polymer ?
#
loop_
_entity_poly.entity_id
_entity_poly.type
_entity_poly.pdbx_seq_one_letter_code
_entity_poly.pdbx_strand_id
1 'polypeptide(L)' 'MGTVIPFPARKVLDEELAVQLWELVMAGRIDSPEYRRLDAEIARRRHLAGHARPRPWAGPRRA' A
#
# COMPACT_ATOMS: atom_id res chain seq x y z
N MET A 1 16.05 17.92 21.28
CA MET A 1 16.41 16.69 20.52
C MET A 1 15.20 16.32 19.68
N GLY A 2 15.29 16.48 18.36
CA GLY A 2 14.13 16.37 17.45
C GLY A 2 13.75 14.91 17.19
N THR A 3 12.50 14.55 17.48
CA THR A 3 11.92 13.27 17.12
C THR A 3 11.83 13.17 15.60
N VAL A 4 12.70 12.37 14.99
CA VAL A 4 12.62 12.03 13.56
C VAL A 4 11.44 11.09 13.40
N ILE A 5 10.33 11.60 12.87
CA ILE A 5 9.18 10.77 12.50
C ILE A 5 9.59 10.04 11.21
N PRO A 6 9.73 8.70 11.21
CA PRO A 6 10.06 7.98 9.99
C PRO A 6 8.93 8.17 8.98
N PHE A 7 9.28 8.66 7.80
CA PHE A 7 8.34 8.80 6.70
C PHE A 7 7.84 7.41 6.31
N PRO A 8 6.51 7.18 6.23
CA PRO A 8 5.96 5.87 5.89
C PRO A 8 6.11 5.62 4.39
N ALA A 9 7.35 5.40 3.93
CA ALA A 9 7.71 5.22 2.52
C ALA A 9 6.87 4.14 1.83
N ARG A 10 6.43 3.11 2.57
CA ARG A 10 5.55 2.06 2.04
C ARG A 10 4.15 2.57 1.67
N LYS A 11 3.55 3.44 2.50
CA LYS A 11 2.22 4.02 2.19
C LYS A 11 2.29 4.93 0.97
N VAL A 12 3.32 5.77 0.93
CA VAL A 12 3.52 6.70 -0.19
C VAL A 12 3.76 5.97 -1.50
N LEU A 13 4.51 4.87 -1.48
CA LEU A 13 4.72 4.05 -2.68
C LEU A 13 3.43 3.33 -3.14
N ASP A 14 2.58 2.91 -2.22
CA ASP A 14 1.26 2.34 -2.56
C ASP A 14 0.31 3.43 -3.12
N GLU A 15 0.41 4.67 -2.63
CA GLU A 15 -0.33 5.83 -3.15
C GLU A 15 0.13 6.19 -4.57
N GLU A 16 1.43 6.21 -4.86
CA GLU A 16 1.96 6.48 -6.21
C GLU A 16 1.53 5.44 -7.24
N LEU A 17 1.47 4.16 -6.86
CA LEU A 17 0.93 3.11 -7.74
C LEU A 17 -0.57 3.27 -7.98
N ALA A 18 -1.32 3.65 -6.94
CA ALA A 18 -2.75 3.87 -7.07
C ALA A 18 -3.07 5.06 -7.99
N VAL A 19 -2.26 6.13 -7.93
CA VAL A 19 -2.37 7.28 -8.83
C VAL A 19 -2.12 6.85 -10.28
N GLN A 20 -1.04 6.13 -10.56
CA GLN A 20 -0.74 5.64 -11.92
C GLN A 20 -1.86 4.74 -12.47
N LEU A 21 -2.43 3.87 -11.63
CA LEU A 21 -3.57 3.04 -12.02
C LEU A 21 -4.80 3.91 -12.35
N TRP A 22 -5.06 4.95 -11.55
CA TRP A 22 -6.16 5.88 -11.78
C TRP A 22 -5.99 6.68 -13.07
N GLU A 23 -4.78 7.12 -13.38
CA GLU A 23 -4.47 7.80 -14.65
C GLU A 23 -4.78 6.92 -15.86
N LEU A 24 -4.45 5.62 -15.79
CA LEU A 24 -4.78 4.67 -16.86
C LEU A 24 -6.28 4.45 -17.02
N VAL A 25 -7.03 4.40 -15.92
CA VAL A 25 -8.50 4.34 -15.94
C VAL A 25 -9.08 5.59 -16.59
N MET A 26 -8.59 6.77 -16.18
CA MET A 26 -9.01 8.05 -16.75
C MET A 26 -8.66 8.18 -18.24
N ALA A 27 -7.55 7.57 -18.67
CA ALA A 27 -7.17 7.48 -20.08
C ALA A 27 -7.98 6.42 -20.87
N GLY A 28 -8.90 5.68 -20.23
CA GLY A 28 -9.67 4.61 -20.85
C GLY A 28 -8.85 3.37 -21.22
N ARG A 29 -7.63 3.22 -20.66
CA ARG A 29 -6.67 2.15 -21.01
C ARG A 29 -6.74 0.96 -20.05
N ILE A 30 -7.94 0.56 -19.65
CA ILE A 30 -8.17 -0.55 -18.71
C ILE A 30 -7.76 -1.92 -19.27
N ASP A 31 -7.78 -2.09 -20.59
CA ASP A 31 -7.34 -3.33 -21.25
C ASP A 31 -5.83 -3.37 -21.54
N SER A 32 -5.11 -2.30 -21.19
CA SER A 32 -3.68 -2.23 -21.45
C SER A 32 -2.89 -3.24 -20.61
N PRO A 33 -1.77 -3.78 -21.15
CA PRO A 33 -0.88 -4.62 -20.36
C PRO A 33 -0.29 -3.89 -19.16
N GLU A 34 -0.19 -2.56 -19.23
CA GLU A 34 0.29 -1.69 -18.16
C GLU A 34 -0.69 -1.67 -16.97
N TYR A 35 -1.98 -1.50 -17.24
CA TYR A 35 -3.03 -1.57 -16.21
C TYR A 35 -3.00 -2.91 -15.47
N ARG A 36 -2.95 -4.03 -16.20
CA ARG A 36 -2.91 -5.38 -15.60
C ARG A 36 -1.67 -5.60 -14.73
N ARG A 37 -0.52 -5.05 -15.11
CA ARG A 37 0.71 -5.13 -14.32
C ARG A 37 0.60 -4.34 -13.02
N LEU A 38 0.09 -3.11 -13.10
CA LEU A 38 -0.11 -2.25 -11.93
C LEU A 38 -1.14 -2.84 -10.96
N ASP A 39 -2.26 -3.35 -11.47
CA ASP A 39 -3.28 -4.02 -10.66
C ASP A 39 -2.70 -5.24 -9.92
N ALA A 40 -1.98 -6.11 -10.63
CA ALA A 40 -1.34 -7.28 -10.04
C ALA A 40 -0.30 -6.92 -8.96
N GLU A 41 0.48 -5.86 -9.18
CA GLU A 41 1.49 -5.39 -8.22
C GLU A 41 0.83 -4.79 -6.96
N ILE A 42 -0.23 -3.99 -7.13
CA ILE A 42 -1.02 -3.47 -6.00
C ILE A 42 -1.64 -4.63 -5.21
N ALA A 43 -2.24 -5.61 -5.90
CA ALA A 43 -2.82 -6.79 -5.27
C ALA A 43 -1.76 -7.60 -4.49
N ARG A 44 -0.58 -7.82 -5.08
CA ARG A 44 0.55 -8.49 -4.42
C ARG A 44 0.99 -7.76 -3.15
N ARG A 45 1.11 -6.44 -3.20
CA ARG A 45 1.52 -5.62 -2.05
C ARG A 45 0.47 -5.59 -0.95
N ARG A 46 -0.82 -5.51 -1.32
CA ARG A 46 -1.93 -5.61 -0.37
C ARG A 46 -1.97 -6.98 0.30
N HIS A 47 -1.70 -8.06 -0.45
CA HIS A 47 -1.59 -9.39 0.13
C HIS A 47 -0.43 -9.49 1.14
N LEU A 48 0.75 -8.99 0.79
CA LEU A 48 1.91 -8.91 1.70
C LEU A 48 1.65 -8.03 2.93
N ALA A 49 0.89 -6.95 2.79
CA ALA A 49 0.51 -6.08 3.90
C ALA A 49 -0.58 -6.72 4.79
N GLY A 50 -1.56 -7.41 4.20
CA GLY A 50 -2.64 -8.10 4.91
C GLY A 50 -2.16 -9.29 5.75
N HIS A 51 -1.05 -9.94 5.36
CA HIS A 51 -0.37 -10.95 6.17
C HIS A 51 0.37 -10.36 7.38
N ALA A 52 0.71 -9.07 7.36
CA ALA A 52 1.17 -8.34 8.52
C ALA A 52 -0.04 -7.85 9.34
N ARG A 53 -0.88 -8.79 9.83
CA ARG A 53 -1.87 -8.45 10.85
C ARG A 53 -1.09 -7.86 12.04
N PRO A 54 -1.37 -6.63 12.48
CA PRO A 54 -0.82 -6.14 13.73
C PRO A 54 -1.32 -7.09 14.82
N ARG A 55 -0.39 -7.77 15.51
CA ARG A 55 -0.70 -8.33 16.83
C ARG A 55 -1.41 -7.23 17.59
N PRO A 56 -2.66 -7.42 18.05
CA PRO A 56 -3.29 -6.42 18.90
C PRO A 56 -2.35 -6.24 20.09
N TRP A 57 -1.93 -5.00 20.30
CA TRP A 57 -1.10 -4.58 21.41
C TRP A 57 -1.64 -5.26 22.67
N ALA A 58 -0.91 -6.25 23.19
CA ALA A 58 -1.21 -6.87 24.46
C ALA A 58 -0.89 -5.82 25.52
N GLY A 59 -1.88 -4.98 25.83
CA GLY A 59 -1.81 -4.07 26.95
C GLY A 59 -1.41 -4.86 28.21
N PRO A 60 -0.60 -4.28 29.11
CA PRO A 60 -0.09 -5.00 30.26
C PRO A 60 -1.29 -5.48 31.09
N ARG A 61 -1.42 -6.80 31.24
CA ARG A 61 -2.32 -7.38 32.24
C ARG A 61 -1.80 -6.94 33.60
N ARG A 62 -2.46 -5.95 34.19
CA ARG A 62 -2.27 -5.62 35.61
C ARG A 62 -2.65 -6.85 36.42
N ALA A 63 -1.68 -7.33 37.21
CA ALA A 63 -1.84 -8.34 38.24
C ALA A 63 -2.61 -7.77 39.44
#